data_AF-A0A954V0U2-F1
#
_entry.id   AF-A0A954V0U2-F1
#
_cell.length_a   1.000
_cell.length_b   1.000
_cell.length_c   1.000
_cell.angle_alpha   90.00
_cell.angle_beta   90.00
_cell.angle_gamma   90.00
#
_symmetry.space_group_name_H-M   'P 1'
#
loop_
_entity.id
_entity.type
_entity.pdbx_description
1 polymer ?
#
loop_
_entity_poly.entity_id
_entity_poly.type
_entity_poly.pdbx_seq_one_letter_code
_entity_poly.pdbx_strand_id
1 'polypeptide(L)'
;MMEAQRSLTFRLESYLVQLADVNRRWSDWLAGSELAAVSRDSRKLLALQPEAEVLFQELQQVIVNRQRLLDDARQSGLPHSDLTSLARRLPAWDKPSLRSSLMAARQQLANLRRLHVATWVLLSQLLHFYQESMQLLMLGYPPHVYHSGLQVETGGGRLLDQSL
;
A
#
# COMPACT_ATOMS: atom_id res chain seq x y z
N MET A 1 5.26 -38.52 12.09
CA MET A 1 4.84 -37.82 10.83
C MET A 1 3.43 -37.24 10.91
N MET A 2 2.39 -38.02 11.26
CA MET A 2 1.00 -37.51 11.27
C MET A 2 0.76 -36.35 12.25
N GLU A 3 1.42 -36.34 13.40
CA GLU A 3 1.27 -35.27 14.40
C GLU A 3 1.90 -33.94 13.94
N ALA A 4 3.08 -33.99 13.31
CA ALA A 4 3.72 -32.82 12.70
C ALA A 4 2.86 -32.21 11.59
N GLN A 5 2.23 -33.04 10.75
CA GLN A 5 1.32 -32.59 9.70
C GLN A 5 0.03 -31.95 10.26
N ARG A 6 -0.51 -32.47 11.37
CA ARG A 6 -1.66 -31.85 12.07
C ARG A 6 -1.29 -30.49 12.67
N SER A 7 -0.12 -30.40 13.31
CA SER A 7 0.38 -29.13 13.85
C SER A 7 0.60 -28.08 12.76
N LEU A 8 1.23 -28.46 11.63
CA LEU A 8 1.42 -27.57 10.48
C LEU A 8 0.09 -27.13 9.86
N THR A 9 -0.90 -28.02 9.80
CA THR A 9 -2.24 -27.69 9.31
C THR A 9 -2.88 -26.60 10.18
N PHE A 10 -2.91 -26.79 11.50
CA PHE A 10 -3.52 -25.84 12.42
C PHE A 10 -2.83 -24.46 12.36
N ARG A 11 -1.50 -24.45 12.27
CA ARG A 11 -0.74 -23.22 12.14
C ARG A 11 -0.96 -22.54 10.79
N LEU A 12 -1.11 -23.29 9.70
CA LEU A 12 -1.47 -22.74 8.39
C LEU A 12 -2.85 -22.10 8.41
N GLU A 13 -3.85 -22.77 8.98
CA GLU A 13 -5.21 -22.23 9.13
C GLU A 13 -5.19 -20.94 9.96
N SER A 14 -4.48 -20.94 11.09
CA SER A 14 -4.33 -19.77 11.96
C SER A 14 -3.63 -18.61 11.24
N TYR A 15 -2.59 -18.91 10.46
CA TYR A 15 -1.89 -17.94 9.63
C TYR A 15 -2.82 -17.32 8.57
N LEU A 16 -3.66 -18.12 7.91
CA LEU A 16 -4.59 -17.61 6.90
C LEU A 16 -5.65 -16.70 7.51
N VAL A 17 -6.13 -16.99 8.72
CA VAL A 17 -7.05 -16.11 9.46
C VAL A 17 -6.36 -14.79 9.81
N GLN A 18 -5.15 -14.84 10.38
CA GLN A 18 -4.37 -13.65 10.71
C GLN A 18 -4.09 -12.79 9.47
N LEU A 19 -3.69 -13.43 8.37
CA LEU A 19 -3.43 -12.76 7.10
C LEU A 19 -4.69 -12.07 6.54
N ALA A 20 -5.86 -12.71 6.64
CA ALA A 20 -7.10 -12.13 6.16
C ALA A 20 -7.50 -10.89 6.96
N ASP A 21 -7.32 -10.90 8.28
CA ASP A 21 -7.62 -9.75 9.14
C ASP A 21 -6.69 -8.56 8.86
N VAL A 22 -5.37 -8.80 8.84
CA VAL A 22 -4.38 -7.77 8.52
C VAL A 22 -4.61 -7.22 7.11
N ASN A 23 -4.91 -8.08 6.13
CA ASN A 23 -5.22 -7.63 4.77
C ASN A 23 -6.44 -6.72 4.71
N ARG A 24 -7.50 -7.03 5.46
CA ARG A 24 -8.70 -6.20 5.52
C ARG A 24 -8.37 -4.82 6.09
N ARG A 25 -7.72 -4.78 7.26
CA ARG A 25 -7.35 -3.52 7.92
C ARG A 25 -6.40 -2.68 7.05
N TRP A 26 -5.45 -3.32 6.36
CA TRP A 26 -4.58 -2.65 5.40
C TRP A 26 -5.37 -2.05 4.22
N SER A 27 -6.36 -2.78 3.70
CA SER A 27 -7.24 -2.27 2.64
C SER A 27 -8.05 -1.06 3.11
N ASP A 28 -8.60 -1.13 4.32
CA ASP A 28 -9.39 -0.05 4.91
C ASP A 28 -8.53 1.20 5.14
N TRP A 29 -7.30 1.01 5.62
CA TRP A 29 -6.32 2.09 5.77
C TRP A 29 -5.90 2.72 4.43
N LEU A 30 -5.67 1.91 3.39
CA LEU A 30 -5.37 2.42 2.04
C LEU A 30 -6.54 3.24 1.48
N ALA A 31 -7.79 2.77 1.63
CA ALA A 31 -8.96 3.52 1.20
C ALA A 31 -9.13 4.84 1.99
N GLY A 32 -8.87 4.81 3.29
CA GLY A 32 -8.90 6.02 4.14
C GLY A 32 -7.84 7.04 3.74
N SER A 33 -6.61 6.58 3.46
CA SER A 33 -5.52 7.45 3.02
C SER A 33 -5.75 8.01 1.62
N GLU A 34 -6.31 7.23 0.68
CA GLU A 34 -6.75 7.73 -0.63
C GLU A 34 -7.79 8.84 -0.48
N LEU A 35 -8.83 8.65 0.34
CA LEU A 35 -9.87 9.66 0.56
C LEU A 35 -9.29 10.94 1.19
N ALA A 36 -8.40 10.80 2.17
CA ALA A 36 -7.73 11.93 2.81
C ALA A 36 -6.80 12.68 1.83
N ALA A 37 -6.09 11.95 0.97
CA ALA A 37 -5.24 12.47 -0.09
C ALA A 37 -6.05 13.28 -1.12
N VAL A 38 -7.15 12.71 -1.63
CA VAL A 38 -8.02 13.37 -2.61
C VAL A 38 -8.68 14.63 -2.03
N SER A 39 -9.10 14.58 -0.75
CA SER A 39 -9.65 15.74 -0.05
C SER A 39 -8.60 16.76 0.42
N ARG A 40 -7.30 16.47 0.22
CA ARG A 40 -6.16 17.28 0.68
C ARG A 40 -6.21 17.60 2.19
N ASP A 41 -6.80 16.69 2.97
CA ASP A 41 -6.98 16.84 4.41
C ASP A 41 -5.74 16.33 5.14
N SER A 42 -4.77 17.22 5.34
CA SER A 42 -3.51 16.89 6.01
C SER A 42 -3.68 16.44 7.46
N ARG A 43 -4.76 16.88 8.14
CA ARG A 43 -5.06 16.44 9.52
C ARG A 43 -5.50 14.99 9.55
N LYS A 44 -6.32 14.57 8.59
CA LYS A 44 -6.72 13.16 8.46
C LYS A 44 -5.54 12.27 8.08
N LEU A 45 -4.65 12.73 7.20
CA LEU A 45 -3.43 11.98 6.88
C LEU A 45 -2.53 11.77 8.11
N LEU A 46 -2.36 12.80 8.94
CA LEU A 46 -1.60 12.69 10.19
C LEU A 46 -2.29 11.75 11.20
N ALA A 47 -3.62 11.76 11.27
CA ALA A 47 -4.37 10.87 12.16
C ALA A 47 -4.24 9.38 11.78
N LEU A 48 -3.95 9.07 10.51
CA LEU A 48 -3.76 7.70 10.00
C LEU A 48 -2.35 7.13 10.26
N GLN A 49 -1.39 7.96 10.67
CA GLN A 49 -0.01 7.56 10.92
C GLN A 49 0.15 6.49 12.03
N PRO A 50 -0.42 6.62 13.23
CA PRO A 50 -0.25 5.61 14.28
C PRO A 50 -0.84 4.25 13.88
N GLU A 51 -1.96 4.25 13.14
CA GLU A 51 -2.55 3.01 12.62
C GLU A 51 -1.63 2.35 11.58
N ALA A 52 -0.97 3.15 10.73
CA ALA A 52 0.00 2.65 9.75
C ALA A 52 1.18 1.94 10.43
N GLU A 53 1.70 2.49 11.53
CA GLU A 53 2.81 1.90 12.28
C GLU A 53 2.44 0.54 12.87
N VAL A 54 1.26 0.44 13.49
CA VAL A 54 0.74 -0.82 14.02
C VAL A 54 0.58 -1.85 12.91
N LEU A 55 -0.04 -1.47 11.79
CA LEU A 55 -0.24 -2.38 10.66
C LEU A 55 1.09 -2.84 10.06
N PHE A 56 2.10 -1.98 10.02
CA PHE A 56 3.42 -2.35 9.52
C PHE A 56 4.09 -3.39 10.41
N GLN A 57 3.99 -3.24 11.73
CA GLN A 57 4.48 -4.24 12.69
C GLN A 57 3.75 -5.59 12.54
N GLU A 58 2.43 -5.56 12.39
CA GLU A 58 1.63 -6.77 12.18
C GLU A 58 1.99 -7.48 10.86
N LEU A 59 2.19 -6.72 9.77
CA LEU A 59 2.63 -7.26 8.48
C LEU A 59 4.02 -7.92 8.59
N GLN A 60 4.96 -7.29 9.30
CA GLN A 60 6.26 -7.90 9.57
C GLN A 60 6.10 -9.22 10.33
N GLN A 61 5.23 -9.25 11.35
CA GLN A 61 4.98 -10.46 12.10
C GLN A 61 4.37 -11.58 11.23
N VAL A 62 3.46 -11.23 10.31
CA VAL A 62 2.89 -12.17 9.34
C VAL A 62 3.96 -12.73 8.40
N ILE A 63 4.89 -11.89 7.91
CA ILE A 63 6.01 -12.34 7.07
C ILE A 63 6.92 -13.31 7.84
N VAL A 64 7.26 -12.98 9.08
CA VAL A 64 8.07 -13.84 9.95
C VAL A 64 7.35 -15.17 10.21
N ASN A 65 6.05 -15.13 10.48
CA ASN A 65 5.24 -16.34 10.71
C ASN A 65 5.17 -17.23 9.46
N ARG A 66 5.05 -16.63 8.26
CA ARG A 66 5.14 -17.35 6.98
C ARG A 66 6.48 -18.06 6.86
N GLN A 67 7.59 -17.37 7.14
CA GLN A 67 8.92 -17.96 7.00
C GLN A 67 9.09 -19.13 7.97
N ARG A 68 8.71 -18.96 9.24
CA ARG A 68 8.74 -20.05 10.24
C ARG A 68 7.95 -21.27 9.79
N LEU A 69 6.75 -21.08 9.23
CA LEU A 69 5.93 -22.18 8.69
C LEU A 69 6.66 -22.97 7.58
N LEU A 70 7.34 -22.27 6.67
CA LEU A 70 8.09 -22.90 5.59
C LEU A 70 9.36 -23.60 6.11
N ASP A 71 10.03 -23.02 7.10
CA ASP A 71 11.21 -23.62 7.73
C ASP A 71 10.83 -24.91 8.49
N ASP A 72 9.71 -24.91 9.21
CA ASP A 72 9.21 -26.09 9.91
C ASP A 72 8.74 -27.19 8.93
N ALA A 73 8.17 -26.79 7.81
CA ALA A 73 7.86 -27.70 6.70
C ALA A 73 9.13 -28.34 6.14
N ARG A 74 10.20 -27.55 5.96
CA ARG A 74 11.51 -28.05 5.51
C ARG A 74 12.09 -29.07 6.48
N GLN A 75 12.05 -28.80 7.79
CA GLN A 75 12.50 -29.73 8.82
C GLN A 75 11.70 -31.05 8.80
N SER A 76 10.43 -30.98 8.43
CA SER A 76 9.53 -32.14 8.31
C SER A 76 9.63 -32.88 6.97
N GLY A 77 10.55 -32.49 6.07
CA GLY A 77 10.69 -33.07 4.74
C GLY A 77 9.57 -32.73 3.75
N LEU A 78 8.78 -31.68 4.04
CA LEU A 78 7.67 -31.21 3.22
C LEU A 78 8.12 -30.08 2.26
N PRO A 79 7.33 -29.79 1.22
CA PRO A 79 7.62 -28.65 0.33
C PRO A 79 7.65 -27.34 1.11
N HIS A 80 8.69 -26.54 0.88
CA HIS A 80 8.95 -25.28 1.58
C HIS A 80 9.13 -24.09 0.64
N SER A 81 8.91 -24.28 -0.68
CA SER A 81 9.04 -23.20 -1.67
C SER A 81 7.88 -22.21 -1.64
N ASP A 82 6.66 -22.71 -1.41
CA ASP A 82 5.45 -21.87 -1.27
C ASP A 82 4.41 -22.55 -0.39
N LEU A 83 3.58 -21.73 0.27
CA LEU A 83 2.47 -22.19 1.11
C LEU A 83 1.44 -22.99 0.32
N THR A 84 1.24 -22.70 -0.97
CA THR A 84 0.34 -23.49 -1.83
C THR A 84 0.85 -24.93 -2.00
N SER A 85 2.15 -25.08 -2.22
CA SER A 85 2.79 -26.38 -2.40
C SER A 85 2.81 -27.17 -1.10
N LEU A 86 3.04 -26.49 0.03
CA LEU A 86 2.92 -27.07 1.37
C LEU A 86 1.48 -27.56 1.62
N ALA A 87 0.49 -26.70 1.42
CA ALA A 87 -0.92 -26.99 1.68
C ALA A 87 -1.39 -28.24 0.92
N ARG A 88 -1.00 -28.40 -0.36
CA ARG A 88 -1.34 -29.56 -1.20
C ARG A 88 -0.82 -30.90 -0.69
N ARG A 89 0.23 -30.90 0.13
CA ARG A 89 0.80 -32.13 0.72
C ARG A 89 0.23 -32.44 2.10
N LEU A 90 -0.54 -31.52 2.69
CA LEU A 90 -1.18 -31.75 3.98
C LEU A 90 -2.50 -32.50 3.78
N PRO A 91 -2.87 -33.41 4.70
CA PRO A 91 -4.13 -34.15 4.62
C PRO A 91 -5.37 -33.24 4.69
N ALA A 92 -5.20 -32.00 5.17
CA ALA A 92 -6.27 -31.01 5.20
C ALA A 92 -6.56 -30.37 3.83
N TRP A 93 -5.76 -30.62 2.80
CA TRP A 93 -6.02 -30.10 1.45
C TRP A 93 -7.37 -30.55 0.90
N ASP A 94 -7.82 -31.73 1.28
CA ASP A 94 -9.11 -32.28 0.85
C ASP A 94 -10.28 -31.42 1.36
N LYS A 95 -10.09 -30.72 2.49
CA LYS A 95 -11.09 -29.80 3.04
C LYS A 95 -11.28 -28.61 2.10
N PRO A 96 -12.50 -28.34 1.62
CA PRO A 96 -12.77 -27.22 0.71
C PRO A 96 -12.52 -25.86 1.36
N SER A 97 -12.70 -25.74 2.68
CA SER A 97 -12.47 -24.50 3.45
C SER A 97 -11.02 -24.02 3.39
N LEU A 98 -10.04 -24.93 3.51
CA LEU A 98 -8.62 -24.57 3.45
C LEU A 98 -8.24 -24.08 2.04
N ARG A 99 -8.77 -24.75 1.02
CA ARG A 99 -8.54 -24.38 -0.39
C ARG A 99 -9.13 -23.00 -0.69
N SER A 100 -10.36 -22.74 -0.27
CA SER A 100 -11.01 -21.44 -0.48
C SER A 100 -10.30 -20.33 0.30
N SER A 101 -9.90 -20.56 1.55
CA SER A 101 -9.15 -19.56 2.33
C SER A 101 -7.81 -19.21 1.70
N LEU A 102 -7.09 -20.21 1.16
CA LEU A 102 -5.79 -19.98 0.52
C LEU A 102 -5.94 -19.22 -0.82
N MET A 103 -6.96 -19.56 -1.60
CA MET A 103 -7.29 -18.81 -2.83
C MET A 103 -7.73 -17.36 -2.51
N ALA A 104 -8.58 -17.18 -1.50
CA ALA A 104 -9.03 -15.86 -1.07
C ALA A 104 -7.85 -15.00 -0.61
N ALA A 105 -6.94 -15.55 0.20
CA ALA A 105 -5.73 -14.85 0.64
C ALA A 105 -4.85 -14.40 -0.54
N ARG A 106 -4.67 -15.25 -1.56
CA ARG A 106 -3.93 -14.89 -2.77
C ARG A 106 -4.60 -13.75 -3.54
N GLN A 107 -5.92 -13.80 -3.69
CA GLN A 107 -6.68 -12.77 -4.38
C GLN A 107 -6.63 -11.43 -3.63
N GLN A 108 -6.80 -11.46 -2.30
CA GLN A 108 -6.68 -10.28 -1.44
C GLN A 108 -5.29 -9.64 -1.55
N LEU A 109 -4.23 -10.44 -1.47
CA LEU A 109 -2.85 -9.93 -1.62
C LEU A 109 -2.60 -9.31 -3.00
N ALA A 110 -3.10 -9.93 -4.07
CA ALA A 110 -2.99 -9.35 -5.41
C ALA A 110 -3.73 -8.01 -5.49
N ASN A 111 -4.91 -7.90 -4.86
CA ASN A 111 -5.66 -6.66 -4.82
C ASN A 111 -4.95 -5.57 -4.01
N LEU A 112 -4.45 -5.90 -2.83
CA LEU A 112 -3.72 -4.98 -1.97
C LEU A 112 -2.47 -4.42 -2.63
N ARG A 113 -1.73 -5.23 -3.39
CA ARG A 113 -0.58 -4.74 -4.16
C ARG A 113 -0.99 -3.64 -5.14
N ARG A 114 -2.13 -3.78 -5.82
CA ARG A 114 -2.64 -2.76 -6.74
C ARG A 114 -3.05 -1.50 -6.01
N LEU A 115 -3.82 -1.62 -4.92
CA LEU A 115 -4.24 -0.47 -4.11
C LEU A 115 -3.06 0.28 -3.49
N HIS A 116 -2.06 -0.45 -3.01
CA HIS A 116 -0.86 0.13 -2.43
C HIS A 116 -0.07 0.96 -3.45
N VAL A 117 0.12 0.43 -4.67
CA VAL A 117 0.80 1.17 -5.75
C VAL A 117 0.01 2.43 -6.12
N ALA A 118 -1.32 2.35 -6.23
CA ALA A 118 -2.15 3.51 -6.53
C ALA A 118 -2.03 4.60 -5.44
N THR A 119 -2.13 4.20 -4.17
CA THR A 119 -2.03 5.11 -3.02
C THR A 119 -0.64 5.75 -2.94
N TRP A 120 0.42 4.98 -3.18
CA TRP A 120 1.78 5.50 -3.24
C TRP A 120 1.96 6.57 -4.31
N VAL A 121 1.44 6.32 -5.53
CA VAL A 121 1.47 7.31 -6.62
C VAL A 121 0.75 8.59 -6.21
N LEU A 122 -0.45 8.50 -5.65
CA LEU A 122 -1.23 9.67 -5.19
C LEU A 122 -0.48 10.48 -4.12
N LEU A 123 0.06 9.81 -3.10
CA LEU A 123 0.83 10.47 -2.03
C LEU A 123 2.09 11.13 -2.58
N SER A 124 2.79 10.49 -3.53
CA SER A 124 3.98 11.06 -4.16
C SER A 124 3.66 12.32 -4.98
N GLN A 125 2.52 12.34 -5.69
CA GLN A 125 2.06 13.49 -6.45
C GLN A 125 1.68 14.66 -5.53
N LEU A 126 1.01 14.38 -4.42
CA LEU A 126 0.71 15.39 -3.41
C LEU A 126 1.97 15.99 -2.82
N LEU A 127 2.95 15.16 -2.45
CA LEU A 127 4.23 15.65 -1.92
C LEU A 127 4.93 16.57 -2.92
N HIS A 128 4.98 16.18 -4.19
CA HIS A 128 5.56 16.99 -5.25
C HIS A 128 4.85 18.34 -5.39
N PHE A 129 3.50 18.35 -5.41
CA PHE A 129 2.71 19.58 -5.46
C PHE A 129 2.99 20.50 -4.27
N TYR A 130 3.12 19.97 -3.06
CA TYR A 130 3.46 20.77 -1.87
C TYR A 130 4.87 21.34 -1.96
N GLN A 131 5.84 20.58 -2.48
CA GLN A 131 7.21 21.06 -2.69
C GLN A 131 7.26 22.19 -3.72
N GLU A 132 6.59 22.06 -4.86
CA GLU A 132 6.49 23.11 -5.88
C GLU A 132 5.80 24.36 -5.31
N SER A 133 4.69 24.18 -4.60
CA SER A 133 3.95 25.28 -3.96
C SER A 133 4.81 26.00 -2.93
N MET A 134 5.57 25.25 -2.11
CA MET A 134 6.48 25.83 -1.12
C MET A 134 7.65 26.55 -1.79
N GLN A 135 8.19 26.03 -2.90
CA GLN A 135 9.21 26.72 -3.69
C GLN A 135 8.68 28.05 -4.25
N LEU A 136 7.46 28.07 -4.80
CA LEU A 136 6.82 29.30 -5.27
C LEU A 136 6.61 30.32 -4.15
N LEU A 137 6.23 29.87 -2.96
CA LEU A 137 6.04 30.75 -1.79
C LEU A 137 7.38 31.28 -1.25
N MET A 138 8.43 30.44 -1.22
CA MET A 138 9.74 30.81 -0.67
C MET A 138 10.56 31.68 -1.62
N LEU A 139 10.50 31.42 -2.93
CA LEU A 139 11.27 32.17 -3.92
C LEU A 139 10.55 33.45 -4.36
N GLY A 140 9.25 33.58 -4.08
CA GLY A 140 8.38 34.47 -4.85
C GLY A 140 8.33 34.02 -6.31
N TYR A 141 7.48 34.64 -7.14
CA TYR A 141 7.47 34.37 -8.58
C TYR A 141 8.89 34.29 -9.16
N PRO A 142 9.21 33.32 -10.04
CA PRO A 142 10.47 33.39 -10.76
C PRO A 142 10.53 34.76 -11.46
N PRO A 143 11.66 35.50 -11.40
CA PRO A 143 11.75 36.78 -12.07
C PRO A 143 11.40 36.54 -13.54
N HIS A 144 10.36 37.26 -14.01
CA HIS A 144 9.92 37.19 -15.38
C HIS A 144 11.14 37.23 -16.31
N VAL A 145 11.32 36.17 -17.10
CA VAL A 145 12.35 36.07 -18.15
C VAL A 145 11.95 36.93 -19.37
N TYR A 146 11.28 38.06 -19.15
CA TYR A 146 11.18 39.10 -20.17
C TYR A 146 12.50 39.85 -20.15
N HIS A 147 13.34 39.44 -21.10
CA HIS A 147 14.62 40.01 -21.47
C HIS A 147 14.80 41.48 -21.07
N SER A 148 15.76 41.71 -20.18
CA SER A 148 16.45 42.97 -19.98
C SER A 148 17.18 43.35 -21.28
N GLY A 149 16.47 43.95 -22.22
CA GLY A 149 17.08 44.33 -23.50
C GLY A 149 16.18 45.03 -24.51
N LEU A 150 14.89 45.22 -24.25
CA LEU A 150 14.04 46.01 -25.14
C LEU A 150 13.51 47.24 -24.43
N GLN A 151 13.77 48.37 -25.08
CA GLN A 151 13.39 49.71 -24.67
C GLN A 151 11.94 49.72 -24.15
N VAL A 152 11.77 50.42 -23.03
CA VAL A 152 10.47 50.79 -22.49
C VAL A 152 9.77 51.67 -23.52
N GLU A 153 8.87 51.09 -24.31
CA GLU A 153 7.83 51.87 -24.98
C GLU A 153 6.75 52.17 -23.93
N THR A 154 6.76 53.42 -23.46
CA THR A 154 5.64 54.07 -22.78
C THR A 154 4.45 54.16 -23.73
N GLY A 155 3.71 53.06 -23.90
CA GLY A 155 2.50 52.97 -24.69
C GLY A 155 1.43 52.25 -23.90
N GLY A 156 0.49 53.03 -23.35
CA GLY A 156 -0.52 52.58 -22.40
C GLY A 156 -1.48 51.50 -22.90
N GLY A 157 -2.03 50.82 -21.88
CA GLY A 157 -3.15 49.89 -21.83
C GLY A 157 -3.93 49.59 -23.11
N ARG A 158 -3.97 48.30 -23.47
CA ARG A 158 -5.07 47.74 -24.27
C ARG A 158 -5.10 46.20 -24.26
N LEU A 159 -5.49 45.59 -23.14
CA LEU A 159 -5.96 44.18 -23.13
C LEU A 159 -7.08 43.96 -22.09
N LEU A 160 -7.98 44.94 -21.96
CA LEU A 160 -9.30 44.76 -21.34
C LEU A 160 -10.35 45.43 -22.25
N ASP A 161 -10.40 45.02 -23.52
CA ASP A 161 -11.65 45.10 -24.28
C ASP A 161 -11.50 44.32 -25.59
N GLN A 162 -12.08 43.11 -25.65
CA GLN A 162 -12.81 42.65 -26.83
C GLN A 162 -13.55 41.33 -26.55
N SER A 163 -14.89 41.46 -26.57
CA SER A 163 -15.93 40.46 -26.84
C SER A 163 -16.33 39.48 -25.73
N LEU A 164 -17.25 39.90 -24.87
CA LEU A 164 -18.71 39.70 -25.07
C LEU A 164 -19.51 40.75 -24.30
#